data_AF-A0A3Q1FJW5-F1
#
_entry.id   AF-A0A3Q1FJW5-F1
#
_cell.length_a   1.000
_cell.length_b   1.000
_cell.length_c   1.000
_cell.angle_alpha   90.00
_cell.angle_beta   90.00
_cell.angle_gamma   90.00
#
_symmetry.space_group_name_H-M   'P 1'
#
loop_
_entity.id
_entity.type
_entity.pdbx_description
1 polymer ?
#
loop_
_entity_poly.entity_id
_entity_poly.type
_entity_poly.pdbx_seq_one_letter_code
_entity_poly.pdbx_strand_id
1 'polypeptide(L)'
;MKRQNVRTLSLIICTFTYLLVGAAVFDALESDFEMREKEQLEAEEKRLQGKYNISEDDYRKLETIIMEAEPHRAGVQWKFAGSFYFAITVITTIGYGHAAPGTDAGKAFCMFYAVLGIPLTLVMFQSLGERMNTFVKYLLKRIKKCCGMSITDVSMENMVTVGFFSCIGTLCIGAVAFSHYEDWSFFQSYYYCFITLTTIGFGDFVALQKKGALQKRPLYVAFSFMYILVGLTVIGAFLNLVVLRFLTMNSEDERRDAEERASLAGNRNSMIIHIQDESLQRGRRRREPYRAEVTDLQSVCSCMHYHSHDFGSSGGGMGGLGCAFSHQNSFSSQLNPNQYFHSVSYRIEEISPSTLKNSFFPSPISSVSPGLHSFTDSHQLMRRRKSI
;
A
#
# COMPACT_ATOMS: atom_id res chain seq x y z
N MET A 1 30.98 2.47 -14.79
CA MET A 1 29.54 2.38 -14.45
C MET A 1 29.20 3.59 -13.58
N LYS A 2 28.09 4.31 -13.81
CA LYS A 2 27.75 5.49 -12.98
C LYS A 2 27.61 5.07 -11.51
N ARG A 3 28.03 5.92 -10.56
CA ARG A 3 27.95 5.64 -9.11
C ARG A 3 26.53 5.29 -8.66
N GLN A 4 25.53 5.90 -9.30
CA GLN A 4 24.10 5.59 -9.12
C GLN A 4 23.74 4.17 -9.55
N ASN A 5 24.11 3.76 -10.76
CA ASN A 5 23.86 2.40 -11.26
C ASN A 5 24.51 1.35 -10.33
N VAL A 6 25.70 1.65 -9.81
CA VAL A 6 26.36 0.79 -8.82
C VAL A 6 25.58 0.75 -7.50
N ARG A 7 25.12 1.89 -6.98
CA ARG A 7 24.27 1.94 -5.76
C ARG A 7 22.97 1.15 -5.95
N THR A 8 22.24 1.38 -7.05
CA THR A 8 20.98 0.70 -7.34
C THR A 8 21.18 -0.80 -7.50
N LEU A 9 22.18 -1.22 -8.28
CA LEU A 9 22.50 -2.65 -8.44
C LEU A 9 22.90 -3.28 -7.09
N SER A 10 23.69 -2.57 -6.28
CA SER A 10 24.06 -3.05 -4.94
C SER A 10 22.84 -3.20 -4.03
N LEU A 11 21.90 -2.25 -4.05
CA LEU A 11 20.65 -2.37 -3.28
C LEU A 11 19.80 -3.56 -3.72
N ILE A 12 19.68 -3.79 -5.04
CA ILE A 12 18.95 -4.95 -5.59
C ILE A 12 19.59 -6.26 -5.12
N ILE A 13 20.92 -6.39 -5.27
CA ILE A 13 21.65 -7.59 -4.85
C ILE A 13 21.50 -7.80 -3.34
N CYS A 14 21.73 -6.76 -2.52
CA CYS A 14 21.57 -6.85 -1.06
C CYS A 14 20.15 -7.29 -0.67
N THR A 15 19.12 -6.73 -1.30
CA THR A 15 17.71 -7.07 -1.01
C THR A 15 17.41 -8.51 -1.39
N PHE A 16 17.87 -8.96 -2.55
CA PHE A 16 17.69 -10.35 -2.99
C PHE A 16 18.41 -11.33 -2.06
N THR A 17 19.65 -11.04 -1.67
CA THR A 17 20.37 -11.86 -0.68
C THR A 17 19.69 -11.86 0.68
N TYR A 18 19.12 -10.73 1.11
CA TYR A 18 18.37 -10.64 2.36
C TYR A 18 17.10 -11.51 2.33
N LEU A 19 16.39 -11.55 1.20
CA LEU A 19 15.25 -12.43 0.99
C LEU A 19 15.66 -13.91 1.02
N LEU A 20 16.78 -14.30 0.38
CA LEU A 20 17.27 -15.68 0.41
C LEU A 20 17.65 -16.13 1.82
N VAL A 21 18.35 -15.27 2.58
CA VAL A 21 18.68 -15.55 3.99
C VAL A 21 17.40 -15.67 4.81
N GLY A 22 16.44 -14.77 4.63
CA GLY A 22 15.14 -14.83 5.29
C GLY A 22 14.40 -16.13 5.00
N ALA A 23 14.32 -16.54 3.73
CA ALA A 23 13.68 -17.78 3.31
C ALA A 23 14.32 -19.02 3.96
N ALA A 24 15.65 -19.09 3.98
CA ALA A 24 16.37 -20.20 4.61
C ALA A 24 16.15 -20.26 6.13
N VAL A 25 16.10 -19.11 6.80
CA VAL A 25 15.85 -19.04 8.25
C VAL A 25 14.40 -19.42 8.57
N PHE A 26 13.41 -18.91 7.82
CA PHE A 26 12.01 -19.27 8.05
C PHE A 26 11.74 -20.75 7.76
N ASP A 27 12.30 -21.31 6.69
CA ASP A 27 12.22 -22.76 6.40
C ASP A 27 12.79 -23.59 7.56
N ALA A 28 13.96 -23.20 8.08
CA ALA A 28 14.59 -23.92 9.19
C ALA A 28 13.83 -23.81 10.53
N LEU A 29 13.03 -22.74 10.73
CA LEU A 29 12.31 -22.51 11.98
C LEU A 29 10.87 -23.03 11.94
N GLU A 30 10.17 -22.89 10.81
CA GLU A 30 8.73 -23.10 10.72
C GLU A 30 8.35 -24.41 10.00
N SER A 31 9.16 -24.94 9.08
CA SER A 31 8.75 -26.08 8.24
C SER A 31 8.47 -27.35 9.05
N ASP A 32 9.32 -27.67 10.03
CA ASP A 32 9.10 -28.81 10.93
C ASP A 32 7.89 -28.59 11.86
N PHE A 33 7.59 -27.34 12.21
CA PHE A 33 6.42 -27.02 13.03
C PHE A 33 5.13 -27.18 12.22
N GLU A 34 5.08 -26.62 11.01
CA GLU A 34 3.94 -26.73 10.08
C GLU A 34 3.60 -28.19 9.75
N MET A 35 4.60 -29.01 9.41
CA MET A 35 4.38 -30.43 9.11
C MET A 35 3.77 -31.18 10.29
N ARG A 36 4.26 -30.94 11.51
CA ARG A 36 3.73 -31.57 12.72
C ARG A 36 2.32 -31.10 13.05
N GLU A 37 2.04 -29.81 12.91
CA GLU A 37 0.71 -29.26 13.14
C GLU A 37 -0.30 -29.85 12.13
N LYS A 38 0.07 -29.91 10.85
CA LYS A 38 -0.75 -30.54 9.81
C LYS A 38 -1.05 -32.01 10.12
N GLU A 39 -0.04 -32.80 10.49
CA GLU A 39 -0.24 -34.21 10.85
C GLU A 39 -1.20 -34.36 12.05
N GLN A 40 -1.08 -33.49 13.05
CA GLN A 40 -1.98 -33.48 14.20
C GLN A 40 -3.42 -33.13 13.81
N LEU A 41 -3.61 -32.11 12.97
CA LEU A 41 -4.92 -31.70 12.48
C LEU A 41 -5.59 -32.80 11.65
N GLU A 42 -4.85 -33.45 10.74
CA GLU A 42 -5.35 -34.56 9.93
C GLU A 42 -5.70 -35.79 10.78
N ALA A 43 -4.90 -36.09 11.82
CA ALA A 43 -5.20 -37.16 12.75
C ALA A 43 -6.49 -36.89 13.53
N GLU A 44 -6.69 -35.64 13.95
CA GLU A 44 -7.82 -35.24 14.77
C GLU A 44 -9.11 -35.11 13.95
N GLU A 45 -9.00 -34.66 12.71
CA GLU A 45 -10.07 -34.74 11.70
C GLU A 45 -10.56 -36.19 11.55
N LYS A 46 -9.67 -37.13 11.26
CA LYS A 46 -10.02 -38.55 11.10
C LYS A 46 -10.65 -39.12 12.37
N ARG A 47 -10.13 -38.73 13.54
CA ARG A 47 -10.69 -39.13 14.84
C ARG A 47 -12.12 -38.63 15.02
N LEU A 48 -12.41 -37.38 14.64
CA LEU A 48 -13.73 -36.79 14.74
C LEU A 48 -14.71 -37.39 13.72
N GLN A 49 -14.29 -37.55 12.46
CA GLN A 49 -15.09 -38.19 11.42
C GLN A 49 -15.52 -39.60 11.83
N GLY A 50 -14.57 -40.41 12.34
CA GLY A 50 -14.86 -41.76 12.83
C GLY A 50 -15.73 -41.79 14.09
N LYS A 51 -15.48 -40.88 15.05
CA LYS A 51 -16.25 -40.81 16.30
C LYS A 51 -17.73 -40.44 16.08
N TYR A 52 -17.99 -39.55 15.13
CA TYR A 52 -19.34 -39.04 14.85
C TYR A 52 -19.97 -39.64 13.58
N ASN A 53 -19.28 -40.56 12.91
CA ASN A 53 -19.71 -41.21 11.67
C ASN A 53 -20.12 -40.17 10.59
N ILE A 54 -19.28 -39.14 10.40
CA ILE A 54 -19.49 -38.06 9.44
C ILE A 54 -18.91 -38.49 8.09
N SER A 55 -19.66 -38.32 7.01
CA SER A 55 -19.15 -38.57 5.65
C SER A 55 -18.14 -37.50 5.25
N GLU A 56 -17.19 -37.84 4.37
CA GLU A 56 -16.18 -36.90 3.86
C GLU A 56 -16.83 -35.66 3.22
N ASP A 57 -17.91 -35.84 2.45
CA ASP A 57 -18.63 -34.73 1.81
C ASP A 57 -19.32 -33.81 2.84
N ASP A 58 -19.89 -34.38 3.90
CA ASP A 58 -20.54 -33.58 4.94
C ASP A 58 -19.52 -32.88 5.84
N TYR A 59 -18.35 -33.49 6.05
CA TYR A 59 -17.25 -32.84 6.74
C TYR A 59 -16.74 -31.62 5.96
N ARG A 60 -16.57 -31.72 4.63
CA ARG A 60 -16.20 -30.59 3.76
C ARG A 60 -17.22 -29.45 3.78
N LYS A 61 -18.52 -29.78 3.80
CA LYS A 61 -19.58 -28.76 3.96
C LYS A 61 -19.49 -28.09 5.32
N LEU A 62 -19.26 -28.86 6.39
CA LEU A 62 -19.12 -28.35 7.75
C LEU A 62 -17.90 -27.42 7.85
N GLU A 63 -16.77 -27.82 7.27
CA GLU A 63 -15.56 -27.00 7.18
C GLU A 63 -15.84 -25.68 6.47
N THR A 64 -16.49 -25.72 5.30
CA THR A 64 -16.89 -24.52 4.54
C THR A 64 -17.76 -23.59 5.40
N ILE A 65 -18.77 -24.13 6.08
CA ILE A 65 -19.65 -23.34 6.95
C ILE A 65 -18.87 -22.72 8.12
N ILE A 66 -17.92 -23.46 8.71
CA ILE A 66 -17.11 -22.95 9.82
C ILE A 66 -16.23 -21.79 9.36
N MET A 67 -15.57 -21.94 8.21
CA MET A 67 -14.71 -20.90 7.62
C MET A 67 -15.51 -19.64 7.27
N GLU A 68 -16.70 -19.78 6.70
CA GLU A 68 -17.59 -18.65 6.39
C GLU A 68 -18.18 -17.97 7.65
N ALA A 69 -18.39 -18.75 8.72
CA ALA A 69 -18.91 -18.24 9.98
C ALA A 69 -17.87 -17.50 10.82
N GLU A 70 -16.58 -17.74 10.61
CA GLU A 70 -15.48 -17.23 11.46
C GLU A 70 -15.44 -15.69 11.59
N PRO A 71 -15.55 -14.89 10.51
CA PRO A 71 -15.59 -13.42 10.63
C PRO A 71 -16.77 -12.90 11.47
N HIS A 72 -17.85 -13.67 11.51
CA HIS A 72 -19.07 -13.34 12.25
C HIS A 72 -18.96 -13.71 13.74
N ARG A 73 -18.03 -14.58 14.14
CA ARG A 73 -17.83 -14.99 15.55
C ARG A 73 -17.30 -13.87 16.43
N ALA A 74 -16.51 -12.96 15.87
CA ALA A 74 -16.00 -11.78 16.59
C ALA A 74 -17.09 -10.71 16.84
N GLY A 75 -18.29 -10.88 16.25
CA GLY A 75 -19.45 -10.01 16.43
C GLY A 75 -19.66 -9.07 15.24
N VAL A 76 -20.44 -8.00 15.46
CA VAL A 76 -20.80 -7.06 14.39
C VAL A 76 -19.61 -6.15 14.07
N GLN A 77 -18.91 -6.44 12.97
CA GLN A 77 -17.76 -5.66 12.49
C GLN A 77 -18.19 -4.37 11.75
N TRP A 78 -19.31 -4.39 11.03
CA TRP A 78 -19.75 -3.27 10.17
C TRP A 78 -20.72 -2.29 10.86
N LYS A 79 -20.30 -1.76 12.01
CA LYS A 79 -20.89 -0.57 12.65
C LYS A 79 -19.84 0.54 12.71
N PHE A 80 -20.24 1.78 13.00
CA PHE A 80 -19.35 2.94 12.92
C PHE A 80 -17.95 2.71 13.52
N ALA A 81 -17.84 2.16 14.73
CA ALA A 81 -16.54 1.88 15.35
C ALA A 81 -15.67 0.89 14.56
N GLY A 82 -16.25 -0.20 14.05
CA GLY A 82 -15.54 -1.18 13.23
C GLY A 82 -15.28 -0.71 11.81
N SER A 83 -16.20 0.04 11.21
CA SER A 83 -15.98 0.73 9.92
C SER A 83 -14.86 1.77 10.02
N PHE A 84 -14.77 2.50 11.14
CA PHE A 84 -13.68 3.44 11.39
C PHE A 84 -12.35 2.71 11.63
N TYR A 85 -12.36 1.59 12.35
CA TYR A 85 -11.17 0.76 12.51
C TYR A 85 -10.67 0.24 11.16
N PHE A 86 -11.57 -0.29 10.32
CA PHE A 86 -11.28 -0.70 8.95
C PHE A 86 -10.75 0.47 8.09
N ALA A 87 -11.35 1.67 8.21
CA ALA A 87 -10.85 2.84 7.49
C ALA A 87 -9.41 3.20 7.89
N ILE A 88 -9.07 3.14 9.19
CA ILE A 88 -7.70 3.31 9.68
C ILE A 88 -6.78 2.27 9.04
N THR A 89 -7.13 0.98 9.08
CA THR A 89 -6.24 -0.09 8.57
C THR A 89 -6.00 0.02 7.07
N VAL A 90 -6.96 0.54 6.30
CA VAL A 90 -6.81 0.81 4.86
C VAL A 90 -5.85 1.97 4.60
N ILE A 91 -6.09 3.15 5.19
CA ILE A 91 -5.28 4.34 4.88
C ILE A 91 -3.87 4.28 5.48
N THR A 92 -3.69 3.51 6.56
CA THR A 92 -2.38 3.27 7.19
C THR A 92 -1.65 2.06 6.61
N THR A 93 -2.24 1.40 5.61
CA THR A 93 -1.69 0.19 4.94
C THR A 93 -1.36 -0.97 5.89
N ILE A 94 -1.99 -1.03 7.07
CA ILE A 94 -1.83 -2.17 8.00
C ILE A 94 -2.57 -3.39 7.46
N GLY A 95 -3.85 -3.23 7.10
CA GLY A 95 -4.59 -4.26 6.36
C GLY A 95 -4.72 -5.66 6.99
N TYR A 96 -4.98 -5.79 8.30
CA TYR A 96 -5.09 -7.08 9.02
C TYR A 96 -5.97 -8.18 8.40
N GLY A 97 -6.88 -7.89 7.46
CA GLY A 97 -7.74 -8.91 6.86
C GLY A 97 -8.89 -9.47 7.73
N HIS A 98 -8.92 -9.22 9.04
CA HIS A 98 -10.01 -9.67 9.93
C HIS A 98 -11.42 -9.21 9.52
N ALA A 99 -11.50 -8.10 8.78
CA ALA A 99 -12.71 -7.62 8.14
C ALA A 99 -12.36 -7.10 6.74
N ALA A 100 -13.10 -7.59 5.73
CA ALA A 100 -12.94 -7.19 4.34
C ALA A 100 -14.33 -6.92 3.71
N PRO A 101 -14.43 -6.00 2.73
CA PRO A 101 -15.69 -5.71 2.07
C PRO A 101 -16.16 -6.92 1.26
N GLY A 102 -17.27 -7.53 1.68
CA GLY A 102 -17.88 -8.66 0.97
C GLY A 102 -18.63 -8.26 -0.31
N THR A 103 -19.11 -7.01 -0.39
CA THR A 103 -19.89 -6.52 -1.54
C THR A 103 -19.01 -5.89 -2.61
N ASP A 104 -19.38 -6.04 -3.88
CA ASP A 104 -18.63 -5.45 -5.00
C ASP A 104 -18.58 -3.92 -4.94
N ALA A 105 -19.67 -3.28 -4.51
CA ALA A 105 -19.70 -1.85 -4.25
C ALA A 105 -18.74 -1.43 -3.12
N GLY A 106 -18.64 -2.23 -2.05
CA GLY A 106 -17.70 -1.99 -0.95
C GLY A 106 -16.24 -2.15 -1.39
N LYS A 107 -15.93 -3.16 -2.21
CA LYS A 107 -14.61 -3.36 -2.81
C LYS A 107 -14.23 -2.18 -3.73
N ALA A 108 -15.15 -1.76 -4.60
CA ALA A 108 -14.96 -0.60 -5.48
C ALA A 108 -14.67 0.67 -4.67
N PHE A 109 -15.48 0.97 -3.66
CA PHE A 109 -15.25 2.11 -2.77
C PHE A 109 -13.90 2.02 -2.05
N CYS A 110 -13.53 0.84 -1.53
CA CYS A 110 -12.26 0.62 -0.84
C CYS A 110 -11.06 0.92 -1.75
N MET A 111 -11.11 0.54 -3.03
CA MET A 111 -10.06 0.85 -4.00
C MET A 111 -9.88 2.36 -4.18
N PHE A 112 -10.96 3.11 -4.44
CA PHE A 112 -10.89 4.56 -4.58
C PHE A 112 -10.47 5.27 -3.29
N TYR A 113 -10.96 4.79 -2.15
CA TYR A 113 -10.61 5.32 -0.83
C TYR A 113 -9.12 5.15 -0.52
N ALA A 114 -8.53 3.99 -0.84
CA ALA A 114 -7.12 3.72 -0.64
C ALA A 114 -6.22 4.59 -1.53
N VAL A 115 -6.58 4.79 -2.80
CA VAL A 115 -5.82 5.59 -3.77
C VAL A 115 -5.61 7.03 -3.29
N LEU A 116 -6.62 7.65 -2.67
CA LEU A 116 -6.53 9.00 -2.14
C LEU A 116 -6.05 9.05 -0.68
N GLY A 117 -6.47 8.06 0.11
CA GLY A 117 -6.20 8.00 1.54
C GLY A 117 -4.74 7.74 1.86
N ILE A 118 -4.10 6.77 1.19
CA ILE A 118 -2.71 6.38 1.47
C ILE A 118 -1.74 7.56 1.25
N PRO A 119 -1.74 8.28 0.12
CA PRO A 119 -0.85 9.44 -0.06
C PRO A 119 -1.09 10.54 0.98
N LEU A 120 -2.37 10.83 1.29
CA LEU A 120 -2.72 11.83 2.30
C LEU A 120 -2.16 11.44 3.68
N THR A 121 -2.31 10.17 4.07
CA THR A 121 -1.81 9.64 5.34
C THR A 121 -0.28 9.63 5.40
N LEU A 122 0.41 9.29 4.31
CA LEU A 122 1.87 9.35 4.24
C LEU A 122 2.40 10.78 4.44
N VAL A 123 1.82 11.77 3.74
CA VAL A 123 2.19 13.19 3.90
C VAL A 123 1.89 13.68 5.33
N MET A 124 0.76 13.28 5.90
CA MET A 124 0.40 13.59 7.28
C MET A 124 1.44 13.05 8.26
N PHE A 125 1.80 11.76 8.18
CA PHE A 125 2.78 11.16 9.08
C PHE A 125 4.18 11.74 8.90
N GLN A 126 4.59 12.06 7.67
CA GLN A 126 5.86 12.74 7.44
C GLN A 126 5.88 14.12 8.12
N SER A 127 4.82 14.92 7.90
CA SER A 127 4.68 16.27 8.51
C SER A 127 4.66 16.22 10.03
N LEU A 128 3.92 15.27 10.61
CA LEU A 128 3.88 15.06 12.06
C LEU A 128 5.22 14.55 12.59
N GLY A 129 5.90 13.66 11.86
CA GLY A 129 7.20 13.13 12.23
C GLY A 129 8.29 14.21 12.26
N GLU A 130 8.33 15.12 11.29
CA GLU A 130 9.27 16.27 11.30
C GLU A 130 9.03 17.19 12.50
N ARG A 131 7.76 17.51 12.78
CA ARG A 131 7.39 18.32 13.95
C ARG A 131 7.78 17.63 15.25
N MET A 132 7.55 16.32 15.35
CA MET A 132 7.94 15.54 16.52
C MET A 132 9.45 15.50 16.72
N ASN A 133 10.23 15.27 15.66
CA ASN A 133 11.69 15.32 15.71
C ASN A 133 12.20 16.71 16.13
N THR A 134 11.59 17.78 15.63
CA THR A 134 11.92 19.15 16.04
C THR A 134 11.61 19.40 17.51
N PHE A 135 10.46 18.91 17.98
CA PHE A 135 10.06 19.00 19.37
C PHE A 135 11.01 18.22 20.30
N VAL A 136 11.38 16.99 19.94
CA VAL A 136 12.37 16.18 20.66
C VAL A 136 13.72 16.89 20.71
N LYS A 137 14.17 17.46 19.59
CA LYS A 137 15.42 18.24 19.54
C LYS A 137 15.38 19.44 20.48
N TYR A 138 14.25 20.16 20.51
CA TYR A 138 14.04 21.27 21.45
C TYR A 138 14.07 20.80 22.91
N LEU A 139 13.38 19.71 23.24
CA LEU A 139 13.38 19.13 24.58
C LEU A 139 14.77 18.69 25.01
N LEU A 140 15.51 17.98 24.16
CA LEU A 140 16.89 17.56 24.46
C LEU A 140 17.81 18.75 24.70
N LYS A 141 17.68 19.83 23.90
CA LYS A 141 18.44 21.06 24.12
C LYS A 141 18.10 21.69 25.48
N ARG A 142 16.81 21.70 25.85
CA ARG A 142 16.36 22.22 27.15
C ARG A 142 16.87 21.37 28.31
N ILE A 143 16.83 20.04 28.20
CA ILE A 143 17.36 19.10 29.19
C ILE A 143 18.87 19.31 29.36
N LYS A 144 19.65 19.33 28.27
CA LYS A 144 21.11 19.58 28.32
C LYS A 144 21.44 20.91 29.00
N LYS A 145 20.66 21.96 28.72
CA LYS A 145 20.80 23.27 29.36
C LYS A 145 20.47 23.23 30.85
N CYS A 146 19.41 22.52 31.25
CA CYS A 146 19.06 22.31 32.65
C CYS A 146 20.10 21.47 33.40
N CYS A 147 20.74 20.50 32.73
CA CYS A 147 21.83 19.70 33.28
C CYS A 147 23.19 20.44 33.32
N GLY A 148 23.24 21.73 32.96
CA GLY A 148 24.47 22.54 33.06
C GLY A 148 25.57 22.20 32.05
N MET A 149 25.25 21.50 30.96
CA MET A 149 26.25 21.11 29.96
C MET A 149 26.67 22.33 29.12
N SER A 150 27.98 22.53 28.97
CA SER A 150 28.57 23.62 28.17
C SER A 150 28.34 23.46 26.65
N ILE A 151 28.15 22.22 26.17
CA ILE A 151 27.85 21.91 24.77
C ILE A 151 26.37 21.51 24.65
N THR A 152 25.54 22.42 24.15
CA THR A 152 24.09 22.20 24.02
C THR A 152 23.64 21.73 22.62
N ASP A 153 24.59 21.48 21.73
CA ASP A 153 24.28 21.00 20.38
C ASP A 153 23.76 19.56 20.42
N VAL A 154 22.68 19.34 19.68
CA VAL A 154 22.03 18.03 19.55
C VAL A 154 22.52 17.40 18.25
N SER A 155 23.56 16.57 18.37
CA SER A 155 24.06 15.72 17.27
C SER A 155 22.96 14.79 16.73
N MET A 156 23.09 14.40 15.46
CA MET A 156 22.22 13.42 14.81
C MET A 156 22.24 12.08 15.54
N GLU A 157 23.39 11.65 16.06
CA GLU A 157 23.52 10.41 16.83
C GLU A 157 22.64 10.41 18.09
N ASN A 158 22.56 11.55 18.79
CA ASN A 158 21.67 11.70 19.95
C ASN A 158 20.19 11.59 19.53
N MET A 159 19.82 12.15 18.38
CA MET A 159 18.46 12.06 17.85
C MET A 159 18.10 10.62 17.48
N VAL A 160 19.01 9.91 16.80
CA VAL A 160 18.80 8.50 16.42
C VAL A 160 18.69 7.63 17.66
N THR A 161 19.54 7.84 18.65
CA THR A 161 19.52 7.10 19.92
C THR A 161 18.18 7.31 20.66
N VAL A 162 17.74 8.57 20.80
CA VAL A 162 16.46 8.88 21.45
C VAL A 162 15.27 8.34 20.66
N GLY A 163 15.31 8.43 19.32
CA GLY A 163 14.29 7.86 18.45
C GLY A 163 14.18 6.33 18.60
N PHE A 164 15.31 5.63 18.69
CA PHE A 164 15.35 4.18 18.90
C PHE A 164 14.73 3.78 20.25
N PHE A 165 15.12 4.44 21.35
CA PHE A 165 14.51 4.21 22.66
C PHE A 165 13.04 4.60 22.70
N SER A 166 12.63 5.65 21.97
CA SER A 166 11.23 6.02 21.84
C SER A 166 10.41 4.92 21.13
N CYS A 167 10.94 4.33 20.06
CA CYS A 167 10.27 3.22 19.36
C CYS A 167 10.11 2.01 20.27
N ILE A 168 11.18 1.59 20.95
CA ILE A 168 11.12 0.49 21.93
C ILE A 168 10.11 0.80 23.05
N GLY A 169 10.15 2.02 23.59
CA GLY A 169 9.21 2.46 24.61
C GLY A 169 7.75 2.38 24.16
N THR A 170 7.45 2.82 22.95
CA THR A 170 6.10 2.73 22.37
C THR A 170 5.64 1.27 22.20
N LEU A 171 6.53 0.37 21.76
CA LEU A 171 6.23 -1.06 21.65
C LEU A 171 5.98 -1.69 23.03
N CYS A 172 6.82 -1.39 24.03
CA CYS A 172 6.65 -1.90 25.39
C CYS A 172 5.36 -1.39 26.06
N ILE A 173 5.04 -0.11 25.93
CA ILE A 173 3.80 0.47 26.48
C ILE A 173 2.57 -0.20 25.85
N GLY A 174 2.58 -0.40 24.53
CA GLY A 174 1.53 -1.12 23.83
C GLY A 174 1.42 -2.57 24.32
N ALA A 175 2.55 -3.28 24.41
CA ALA A 175 2.59 -4.67 24.84
C ALA A 175 1.99 -4.86 26.24
N VAL A 176 2.32 -3.99 27.20
CA VAL A 176 1.72 -4.03 28.54
C VAL A 176 0.21 -3.80 28.46
N ALA A 177 -0.25 -2.79 27.72
CA ALA A 177 -1.67 -2.49 27.63
C ALA A 177 -2.47 -3.62 26.96
N PHE A 178 -2.03 -4.11 25.80
CA PHE A 178 -2.74 -5.17 25.08
C PHE A 178 -2.65 -6.52 25.77
N SER A 179 -1.57 -6.83 26.49
CA SER A 179 -1.52 -8.05 27.32
C SER A 179 -2.61 -8.07 28.39
N HIS A 180 -2.91 -6.89 28.96
CA HIS A 180 -3.94 -6.75 30.00
C HIS A 180 -5.35 -6.73 29.41
N TYR A 181 -5.57 -6.12 28.25
CA TYR A 181 -6.89 -6.00 27.65
C TYR A 181 -7.33 -7.24 26.85
N GLU A 182 -6.40 -7.91 26.17
CA GLU A 182 -6.67 -9.04 25.28
C GLU A 182 -6.27 -10.39 25.90
N ASP A 183 -5.86 -10.43 27.17
CA ASP A 183 -5.38 -11.65 27.85
C ASP A 183 -4.29 -12.41 27.07
N TRP A 184 -3.43 -11.67 26.38
CA TRP A 184 -2.30 -12.22 25.62
C TRP A 184 -1.03 -12.22 26.48
N SER A 185 -0.08 -13.08 26.14
CA SER A 185 1.26 -12.97 26.72
C SER A 185 1.92 -11.64 26.35
N PHE A 186 2.87 -11.17 27.16
CA PHE A 186 3.63 -9.96 26.84
C PHE A 186 4.32 -10.06 25.47
N PHE A 187 4.89 -11.22 25.15
CA PHE A 187 5.56 -11.44 23.87
C PHE A 187 4.60 -11.36 22.68
N GLN A 188 3.44 -12.02 22.75
CA GLN A 188 2.40 -11.92 21.71
C GLN A 188 1.91 -10.48 21.53
N SER A 189 1.75 -9.75 22.64
CA SER A 189 1.33 -8.35 22.60
C SER A 189 2.40 -7.44 22.01
N TYR A 190 3.68 -7.71 22.31
CA TYR A 190 4.82 -7.01 21.73
C TYR A 190 4.92 -7.27 20.22
N TYR A 191 4.80 -8.53 19.81
CA TYR A 191 4.76 -8.96 18.42
C TYR A 191 3.59 -8.27 17.67
N TYR A 192 2.38 -8.29 18.25
CA TYR A 192 1.22 -7.57 17.72
C TYR A 192 1.54 -6.08 17.50
N CYS A 193 2.09 -5.38 18.50
CA CYS A 193 2.44 -3.97 18.39
C CYS A 193 3.49 -3.74 17.29
N PHE A 194 4.50 -4.61 17.19
CA PHE A 194 5.54 -4.52 16.19
C PHE A 194 4.97 -4.68 14.77
N ILE A 195 4.22 -5.76 14.50
CA ILE A 195 3.59 -6.03 13.20
C ILE A 195 2.57 -4.95 12.81
N THR A 196 1.88 -4.38 13.79
CA THR A 196 0.94 -3.28 13.61
C THR A 196 1.64 -1.98 13.21
N LEU A 197 2.64 -1.54 13.98
CA LEU A 197 3.29 -0.23 13.79
C LEU A 197 4.30 -0.23 12.64
N THR A 198 4.74 -1.40 12.19
CA THR A 198 5.51 -1.57 10.94
C THR A 198 4.63 -1.73 9.71
N THR A 199 3.31 -1.62 9.87
CA THR A 199 2.31 -1.75 8.80
C THR A 199 2.40 -3.07 8.02
N ILE A 200 2.87 -4.15 8.67
CA ILE A 200 2.88 -5.50 8.09
C ILE A 200 1.48 -6.11 8.21
N GLY A 201 0.91 -6.06 9.43
CA GLY A 201 -0.48 -6.41 9.70
C GLY A 201 -0.93 -7.80 9.24
N PHE A 202 -0.25 -8.88 9.66
CA PHE A 202 -0.62 -10.24 9.28
C PHE A 202 -2.06 -10.63 9.63
N GLY A 203 -2.59 -10.13 10.75
CA GLY A 203 -3.97 -10.39 11.17
C GLY A 203 -4.17 -11.64 12.03
N ASP A 204 -3.08 -12.35 12.34
CA ASP A 204 -3.01 -13.44 13.32
C ASP A 204 -3.39 -12.97 14.74
N PHE A 205 -2.95 -11.77 15.11
CA PHE A 205 -3.37 -11.06 16.32
C PHE A 205 -4.04 -9.73 15.95
N VAL A 206 -5.29 -9.55 16.38
CA VAL A 206 -6.04 -8.32 16.15
C VAL A 206 -6.78 -7.91 17.42
N ALA A 207 -6.46 -6.73 17.93
CA ALA A 207 -7.15 -6.15 19.08
C ALA A 207 -8.63 -5.85 18.75
N LEU A 208 -9.45 -5.73 19.79
CA LEU A 208 -10.88 -5.39 19.71
C LEU A 208 -11.80 -6.47 19.11
N GLN A 209 -11.28 -7.67 18.82
CA GLN A 209 -12.06 -8.78 18.27
C GLN A 209 -12.78 -9.64 19.33
N LYS A 210 -12.34 -9.62 20.60
CA LYS A 210 -12.96 -10.46 21.64
C LYS A 210 -14.34 -9.96 22.06
N LYS A 211 -15.35 -10.84 21.98
CA LYS A 211 -16.69 -10.76 22.63
C LYS A 211 -17.46 -9.44 22.40
N GLY A 212 -17.33 -8.82 21.22
CA GLY A 212 -17.99 -7.56 20.89
C GLY A 212 -17.43 -6.35 21.63
N ALA A 213 -16.14 -6.38 21.99
CA ALA A 213 -15.42 -5.25 22.61
C ALA A 213 -15.61 -3.93 21.85
N LEU A 214 -15.67 -4.00 20.52
CA LEU A 214 -15.96 -2.89 19.61
C LEU A 214 -17.20 -2.07 19.99
N GLN A 215 -18.23 -2.70 20.55
CA GLN A 215 -19.48 -2.05 20.96
C GLN A 215 -19.56 -1.80 22.47
N LYS A 216 -18.96 -2.70 23.27
CA LYS A 216 -19.14 -2.72 24.74
C LYS A 216 -18.11 -1.85 25.48
N ARG A 217 -16.96 -1.53 24.87
CA ARG A 217 -15.86 -0.82 25.56
C ARG A 217 -15.32 0.35 24.72
N PRO A 218 -16.05 1.47 24.61
CA PRO A 218 -15.66 2.60 23.76
C PRO A 218 -14.33 3.24 24.17
N LEU A 219 -13.98 3.27 25.46
CA LEU A 219 -12.69 3.80 25.93
C LEU A 219 -11.50 2.95 25.43
N TYR A 220 -11.65 1.63 25.41
CA TYR A 220 -10.61 0.73 24.90
C TYR A 220 -10.45 0.85 23.38
N VAL A 221 -11.56 1.01 22.66
CA VAL A 221 -11.56 1.31 21.22
C VAL A 221 -10.81 2.62 20.94
N ALA A 222 -11.14 3.69 21.66
CA ALA A 222 -10.48 4.98 21.51
C ALA A 222 -8.98 4.91 21.85
N PHE A 223 -8.62 4.22 22.94
CA PHE A 223 -7.22 3.95 23.29
C PHE A 223 -6.48 3.24 22.16
N SER A 224 -7.07 2.19 21.59
CA SER A 224 -6.44 1.41 20.51
C SER A 224 -6.22 2.24 19.25
N PHE A 225 -7.20 3.08 18.86
CA PHE A 225 -7.03 3.98 17.72
C PHE A 225 -5.97 5.05 17.96
N MET A 226 -5.96 5.65 19.15
CA MET A 226 -4.93 6.61 19.53
C MET A 226 -3.54 5.98 19.57
N TYR A 227 -3.43 4.75 20.11
CA TYR A 227 -2.17 4.01 20.14
C TYR A 227 -1.63 3.77 18.73
N ILE A 228 -2.47 3.30 17.80
CA ILE A 228 -2.05 3.07 16.41
C ILE A 228 -1.59 4.38 15.76
N LEU A 229 -2.37 5.46 15.87
CA LEU A 229 -2.04 6.75 15.24
C LEU A 229 -0.77 7.39 15.81
N VAL A 230 -0.63 7.41 17.14
CA VAL A 230 0.56 7.96 17.80
C VAL A 230 1.77 7.06 17.55
N GLY A 231 1.60 5.73 17.63
CA GLY A 231 2.67 4.77 17.41
C GLY A 231 3.21 4.84 15.99
N LEU A 232 2.34 4.91 14.98
CA LEU A 232 2.75 5.12 13.58
C LEU A 232 3.47 6.46 13.39
N THR A 233 3.08 7.49 14.14
CA THR A 233 3.79 8.78 14.11
C THR A 233 5.19 8.65 14.72
N VAL A 234 5.40 7.85 15.77
CA VAL A 234 6.71 7.59 16.38
C VAL A 234 7.61 6.82 15.42
N ILE A 235 7.11 5.71 14.86
CA ILE A 235 7.88 4.93 13.89
C ILE A 235 8.14 5.77 12.63
N GLY A 236 7.14 6.50 12.13
CA GLY A 236 7.28 7.41 11.00
C GLY A 236 8.30 8.52 11.24
N ALA A 237 8.35 9.11 12.44
CA ALA A 237 9.36 10.11 12.80
C ALA A 237 10.79 9.52 12.79
N PHE A 238 10.95 8.29 13.28
CA PHE A 238 12.23 7.58 13.26
C PHE A 238 12.66 7.21 11.84
N LEU A 239 11.75 6.67 11.03
CA LEU A 239 12.00 6.38 9.62
C LEU A 239 12.34 7.66 8.84
N ASN A 240 11.65 8.77 9.11
CA ASN A 240 11.95 10.05 8.50
C ASN A 240 13.37 10.53 8.86
N LEU A 241 13.80 10.36 10.11
CA LEU A 241 15.15 10.73 10.53
C LEU A 241 16.24 9.89 9.84
N VAL A 242 16.01 8.59 9.70
CA VAL A 242 17.03 7.63 9.21
C VAL A 242 16.96 7.43 7.69
N VAL A 243 15.78 7.10 7.16
CA VAL A 243 15.57 6.66 5.77
C VAL A 243 15.48 7.83 4.81
N LEU A 244 14.82 8.93 5.18
CA LEU A 244 14.66 10.06 4.25
C LEU A 244 16.01 10.62 3.79
N ARG A 245 17.01 10.65 4.69
CA ARG A 245 18.39 11.07 4.36
C ARG A 245 19.04 10.20 3.29
N PHE A 246 18.78 8.90 3.29
CA PHE A 246 19.30 7.99 2.27
C PHE A 246 18.58 8.17 0.92
N LEU A 247 17.27 8.42 0.95
CA LEU A 247 16.50 8.68 -0.26
C LEU A 247 16.90 10.00 -0.93
N THR A 248 17.07 11.07 -0.16
CA THR A 248 17.49 12.37 -0.68
C THR A 248 18.95 12.38 -1.15
N MET A 249 19.79 11.51 -0.61
CA MET A 249 21.17 11.36 -1.10
C MET A 249 21.21 10.93 -2.57
N ASN A 250 20.22 10.14 -3.04
CA ASN A 250 20.16 9.75 -4.46
C ASN A 250 19.84 10.93 -5.38
N SER A 251 18.89 11.78 -5.00
CA SER A 251 18.53 12.96 -5.78
C SER A 251 19.59 14.06 -5.73
N GLU A 252 20.29 14.22 -4.61
CA GLU A 252 21.41 15.17 -4.51
C GLU A 252 22.58 14.75 -5.43
N ASP A 253 22.91 13.46 -5.49
CA ASP A 253 23.92 12.94 -6.42
C ASP A 253 23.50 13.18 -7.88
N GLU A 254 22.22 12.97 -8.23
CA GLU A 254 21.70 13.27 -9.58
C GLU A 254 21.84 14.74 -9.96
N ARG A 255 21.53 15.64 -9.01
CA ARG A 255 21.66 17.08 -9.22
C ARG A 255 23.12 17.48 -9.42
N ARG A 256 24.04 16.95 -8.61
CA ARG A 256 25.50 17.20 -8.74
C ARG A 256 26.04 16.68 -10.08
N ASP A 257 25.67 15.46 -10.47
CA ASP A 257 26.09 14.87 -11.73
C ASP A 257 25.51 15.61 -12.95
N ALA A 258 24.33 16.23 -12.83
CA ALA A 258 23.72 17.06 -13.87
C ALA A 258 24.42 18.44 -13.98
N GLU A 259 24.73 19.06 -12.85
CA GLU A 259 25.51 20.30 -12.77
C GLU A 259 26.93 20.13 -13.35
N GLU A 260 27.62 19.03 -13.03
CA GLU A 260 28.94 18.71 -13.59
C GLU A 260 28.89 18.46 -15.10
N ARG A 261 27.84 17.82 -15.61
CA ARG A 261 27.64 17.65 -17.06
C ARG A 261 27.37 18.98 -17.76
N ALA A 262 26.60 19.87 -17.14
CA ALA A 262 26.33 21.21 -17.68
C ALA A 262 27.61 22.07 -17.73
N SER A 263 28.46 22.02 -16.70
CA SER A 263 29.73 22.77 -16.67
C SER A 263 30.73 22.27 -17.72
N LEU A 264 30.83 20.95 -17.92
CA LEU A 264 31.67 20.36 -18.98
C LEU A 264 31.18 20.73 -20.39
N ALA A 265 29.86 20.85 -20.60
CA ALA A 265 29.29 21.29 -21.87
C ALA A 265 29.53 22.78 -22.14
N GLY A 266 29.44 23.63 -21.11
CA GLY A 266 29.74 25.07 -21.22
C GLY A 266 31.21 25.35 -21.54
N ASN A 267 32.14 24.59 -20.97
CA ASN A 267 33.57 24.78 -21.20
C ASN A 267 34.03 24.40 -22.62
N ARG A 268 33.25 23.54 -23.30
CA ARG A 268 33.55 23.09 -24.67
C ARG A 268 33.24 24.15 -25.74
N ASN A 269 32.39 25.13 -25.43
CA ASN A 269 32.14 26.29 -26.30
C ASN A 269 33.21 27.40 -26.15
N SER A 270 34.06 27.36 -25.12
CA SER A 270 35.17 28.30 -24.93
C SER A 270 36.49 27.83 -25.55
N MET A 271 36.54 26.61 -26.10
CA MET A 271 37.75 26.02 -26.70
C MET A 271 37.60 25.87 -28.22
N ILE A 272 37.21 26.94 -28.91
CA ILE A 272 37.50 27.08 -30.35
C ILE A 272 38.82 27.84 -30.44
N ILE A 273 39.92 27.09 -30.51
CA ILE A 273 41.23 27.62 -30.91
C ILE A 273 41.11 27.96 -32.40
N HIS A 274 40.90 29.24 -32.71
CA HIS A 274 41.08 29.75 -34.07
C HIS A 274 42.58 29.74 -34.38
N ILE A 275 43.02 28.73 -35.14
CA ILE A 275 44.33 28.69 -35.79
C ILE A 275 44.35 29.86 -36.79
N GLN A 276 45.31 30.77 -36.61
CA GLN A 276 45.51 31.92 -37.47
C GLN A 276 46.31 31.47 -38.71
N ASP A 277 45.65 31.43 -39.86
CA ASP A 277 46.30 31.19 -41.15
C ASP A 277 46.61 32.55 -41.81
N GLU A 278 47.90 32.87 -41.94
CA GLU A 278 48.39 34.03 -42.67
C GLU A 278 48.44 33.72 -44.17
N SER A 279 47.48 34.23 -44.94
CA SER A 279 47.70 34.44 -46.38
C SER A 279 46.86 35.59 -46.95
N LEU A 280 47.54 36.71 -47.19
CA LEU A 280 47.52 37.54 -48.41
C LEU A 280 46.17 37.92 -49.10
N GLN A 281 45.94 39.24 -49.13
CA GLN A 281 45.45 40.11 -50.23
C GLN A 281 44.15 40.92 -50.03
N ARG A 282 44.38 42.25 -49.94
CA ARG A 282 43.69 43.37 -50.61
C ARG A 282 42.18 43.28 -50.90
N GLY A 283 41.42 44.23 -50.33
CA GLY A 283 40.21 44.76 -50.97
C GLY A 283 39.25 45.52 -50.05
N ARG A 284 39.26 46.86 -50.14
CA ARG A 284 38.24 47.77 -49.56
C ARG A 284 36.80 47.36 -49.95
N ARG A 285 35.86 47.32 -49.00
CA ARG A 285 34.76 48.30 -48.85
C ARG A 285 33.81 47.98 -47.69
N ARG A 286 33.40 49.08 -47.07
CA ARG A 286 32.56 49.32 -45.89
C ARG A 286 31.10 48.92 -46.07
N ARG A 287 30.50 48.27 -45.06
CA ARG A 287 29.08 48.44 -44.65
C ARG A 287 28.83 47.85 -43.25
N GLU A 288 28.53 48.73 -42.29
CA GLU A 288 27.76 48.44 -41.06
C GLU A 288 26.25 48.29 -41.42
N PRO A 289 25.31 47.93 -40.50
CA PRO A 289 25.40 47.79 -39.02
C PRO A 289 24.72 46.51 -38.44
N TYR A 290 24.89 46.23 -37.13
CA TYR A 290 23.82 46.23 -36.10
C TYR A 290 24.28 45.51 -34.82
N ARG A 291 24.09 46.17 -33.68
CA ARG A 291 24.44 45.73 -32.32
C ARG A 291 23.16 45.30 -31.64
N ALA A 292 23.11 44.08 -31.11
CA ALA A 292 22.07 43.65 -30.18
C ALA A 292 22.72 43.04 -28.94
N GLU A 293 22.53 43.71 -27.81
CA GLU A 293 22.74 43.19 -26.46
C GLU A 293 21.83 41.97 -26.24
N VAL A 294 22.36 40.94 -25.59
CA VAL A 294 21.54 39.87 -24.99
C VAL A 294 21.80 39.92 -23.49
N THR A 295 20.87 40.52 -22.76
CA THR A 295 20.70 40.38 -21.32
C THR A 295 19.74 39.23 -21.03
N ASP A 296 20.10 38.43 -20.04
CA ASP A 296 19.30 37.39 -19.41
C ASP A 296 17.88 37.85 -19.08
N LEU A 297 16.87 37.00 -19.33
CA LEU A 297 15.73 36.85 -18.42
C LEU A 297 15.02 35.48 -18.60
N GLN A 298 14.95 34.78 -17.48
CA GLN A 298 14.10 33.64 -17.09
C GLN A 298 12.96 33.19 -18.02
N SER A 299 12.88 31.88 -18.28
CA SER A 299 11.64 31.22 -18.71
C SER A 299 11.15 30.24 -17.65
N VAL A 300 9.87 30.38 -17.31
CA VAL A 300 9.09 29.57 -16.37
C VAL A 300 8.09 28.76 -17.20
N CYS A 301 8.07 27.45 -16.96
CA CYS A 301 6.95 26.49 -17.04
C CYS A 301 6.02 26.47 -18.29
N SER A 302 5.93 25.32 -18.95
CA SER A 302 4.66 24.83 -19.52
C SER A 302 4.67 23.31 -19.66
N CYS A 303 3.72 22.68 -18.98
CA CYS A 303 3.40 21.27 -18.96
C CYS A 303 2.78 20.85 -20.30
N MET A 304 3.21 19.75 -20.90
CA MET A 304 2.53 19.13 -22.05
C MET A 304 1.84 17.83 -21.64
N HIS A 305 0.52 17.93 -21.66
CA HIS A 305 -0.48 16.86 -21.76
C HIS A 305 -0.13 15.87 -22.90
N TYR A 306 -0.19 14.57 -22.60
CA TYR A 306 -0.23 13.51 -23.62
C TYR A 306 -1.69 13.09 -23.79
N HIS A 307 -2.29 13.40 -24.93
CA HIS A 307 -3.60 12.89 -25.34
C HIS A 307 -3.37 11.93 -26.51
N SER A 308 -3.70 10.66 -26.30
CA SER A 308 -3.82 9.66 -27.37
C SER A 308 -5.18 9.81 -28.02
N HIS A 309 -5.25 9.75 -29.36
CA HIS A 309 -6.44 9.30 -30.06
C HIS A 309 -6.09 8.74 -31.44
N ASP A 310 -6.51 7.50 -31.65
CA ASP A 310 -6.45 6.74 -32.89
C ASP A 310 -7.48 7.17 -33.95
N PHE A 311 -7.22 6.66 -35.16
CA PHE A 311 -8.07 6.44 -36.35
C PHE A 311 -8.12 7.49 -37.47
N GLY A 312 -7.65 7.05 -38.65
CA GLY A 312 -8.53 7.02 -39.83
C GLY A 312 -8.06 7.67 -41.13
N SER A 313 -7.35 6.88 -41.95
CA SER A 313 -7.48 6.80 -43.43
C SER A 313 -7.15 8.00 -44.33
N SER A 314 -6.08 7.89 -45.13
CA SER A 314 -6.12 7.91 -46.61
C SER A 314 -4.74 8.13 -47.26
N GLY A 315 -4.42 7.33 -48.28
CA GLY A 315 -3.71 7.81 -49.48
C GLY A 315 -2.23 7.46 -49.67
N GLY A 316 -1.98 6.33 -50.34
CA GLY A 316 -1.15 6.27 -51.56
C GLY A 316 0.39 6.22 -51.46
N GLY A 317 0.97 5.16 -52.03
CA GLY A 317 2.09 5.31 -52.99
C GLY A 317 3.45 4.70 -52.67
N MET A 318 3.69 3.51 -53.24
CA MET A 318 4.91 3.01 -53.92
C MET A 318 6.24 2.73 -53.19
N GLY A 319 6.71 1.49 -53.41
CA GLY A 319 8.11 1.04 -53.48
C GLY A 319 8.66 0.46 -52.17
N GLY A 320 8.97 -0.83 -51.98
CA GLY A 320 9.36 -1.90 -52.89
C GLY A 320 10.83 -2.24 -52.68
N LEU A 321 11.17 -3.35 -51.98
CA LEU A 321 12.36 -4.22 -52.19
C LEU A 321 12.55 -5.29 -51.08
N GLY A 322 12.58 -6.57 -51.51
CA GLY A 322 13.31 -7.73 -50.94
C GLY A 322 12.77 -8.39 -49.66
N CYS A 323 12.13 -9.58 -49.68
CA CYS A 323 12.72 -10.95 -49.68
C CYS A 323 13.88 -11.16 -48.66
N ALA A 324 13.98 -12.19 -47.83
CA ALA A 324 13.24 -13.45 -47.66
C ALA A 324 13.71 -14.18 -46.37
N PHE A 325 13.01 -15.27 -46.06
CA PHE A 325 13.37 -16.44 -45.22
C PHE A 325 13.03 -16.49 -43.72
N SER A 326 11.95 -17.25 -43.51
CA SER A 326 11.54 -18.13 -42.42
C SER A 326 12.63 -18.93 -41.69
N HIS A 327 12.41 -19.14 -40.38
CA HIS A 327 12.67 -20.42 -39.73
C HIS A 327 11.60 -20.69 -38.65
N GLN A 328 10.81 -21.76 -38.88
CA GLN A 328 10.09 -22.48 -37.83
C GLN A 328 11.10 -23.31 -37.02
N ASN A 329 10.84 -23.47 -35.72
CA ASN A 329 10.97 -24.76 -35.05
C ASN A 329 10.13 -24.80 -33.77
N SER A 330 9.05 -25.56 -33.85
CA SER A 330 8.30 -26.14 -32.74
C SER A 330 9.06 -27.33 -32.16
N PHE A 331 9.11 -27.46 -30.83
CA PHE A 331 9.29 -28.76 -30.18
C PHE A 331 8.42 -28.84 -28.92
N SER A 332 7.46 -29.75 -28.96
CA SER A 332 6.69 -30.23 -27.83
C SER A 332 7.48 -31.34 -27.11
N SER A 333 7.37 -31.40 -25.79
CA SER A 333 7.66 -32.63 -25.03
C SER A 333 6.66 -32.77 -23.89
N GLN A 334 5.98 -33.91 -23.88
CA GLN A 334 4.93 -34.35 -22.95
C GLN A 334 5.48 -34.91 -21.62
N LEU A 335 4.54 -35.12 -20.69
CA LEU A 335 4.51 -35.98 -19.48
C LEU A 335 4.82 -35.22 -18.17
N ASN A 336 3.96 -35.20 -17.13
CA ASN A 336 3.19 -36.29 -16.53
C ASN A 336 1.94 -35.75 -15.76
N PRO A 337 0.79 -36.47 -15.68
CA PRO A 337 -0.39 -36.04 -14.93
C PRO A 337 -0.41 -36.71 -13.55
N ASN A 338 -0.01 -36.00 -12.49
CA ASN A 338 -0.40 -36.27 -11.10
C ASN A 338 0.17 -35.17 -10.20
N GLN A 339 -0.46 -33.99 -10.24
CA GLN A 339 -0.29 -32.99 -9.21
C GLN A 339 -1.63 -32.31 -8.99
N TYR A 340 -2.28 -32.68 -7.89
CA TYR A 340 -3.49 -32.03 -7.40
C TYR A 340 -3.13 -30.60 -6.99
N PHE A 341 -3.39 -29.63 -7.86
CA PHE A 341 -3.47 -28.23 -7.48
C PHE A 341 -4.89 -27.95 -6.98
N HIS A 342 -5.02 -27.75 -5.66
CA HIS A 342 -6.18 -27.07 -5.09
C HIS A 342 -6.06 -25.57 -5.41
N SER A 343 -6.52 -25.17 -6.60
CA SER A 343 -6.84 -23.77 -6.90
C SER A 343 -8.33 -23.66 -7.16
N VAL A 344 -9.03 -22.98 -6.25
CA VAL A 344 -10.45 -22.64 -6.40
C VAL A 344 -10.60 -21.74 -7.62
N SER A 345 -11.01 -22.32 -8.74
CA SER A 345 -11.37 -21.60 -9.96
C SER A 345 -12.85 -21.22 -9.88
N TYR A 346 -13.15 -19.92 -9.83
CA TYR A 346 -14.51 -19.43 -10.06
C TYR A 346 -14.91 -19.76 -11.51
N ARG A 347 -15.94 -20.58 -11.68
CA ARG A 347 -16.58 -20.82 -12.98
C ARG A 347 -17.53 -19.65 -13.24
N ILE A 348 -17.16 -18.76 -14.16
CA ILE A 348 -18.08 -17.78 -14.73
C ILE A 348 -18.92 -18.52 -15.77
N GLU A 349 -20.22 -18.70 -15.51
CA GLU A 349 -21.16 -19.12 -16.55
C GLU A 349 -21.35 -17.96 -17.53
N GLU A 350 -20.75 -18.08 -18.72
CA GLU A 350 -21.02 -17.19 -19.84
C GLU A 350 -22.43 -17.47 -20.39
N ILE A 351 -23.36 -16.56 -20.10
CA ILE A 351 -24.64 -16.49 -20.82
C ILE A 351 -24.38 -15.75 -22.14
N SER A 352 -24.36 -16.49 -23.25
CA SER A 352 -24.23 -15.93 -24.61
C SER A 352 -25.45 -15.07 -24.99
N PRO A 353 -25.24 -13.89 -25.61
CA PRO A 353 -26.32 -12.97 -25.98
C PRO A 353 -26.89 -13.35 -27.36
N SER A 354 -27.82 -14.32 -27.41
CA SER A 354 -28.58 -14.58 -28.64
C SER A 354 -29.95 -15.21 -28.41
N THR A 355 -30.71 -14.72 -27.43
CA THR A 355 -32.14 -15.06 -27.29
C THR A 355 -32.96 -13.92 -26.66
N LEU A 356 -32.84 -12.71 -27.20
CA LEU A 356 -33.76 -11.60 -26.90
C LEU A 356 -34.28 -11.01 -28.21
N LYS A 357 -35.20 -11.75 -28.84
CA LYS A 357 -36.14 -11.19 -29.80
C LYS A 357 -37.55 -11.53 -29.34
N ASN A 358 -38.40 -10.51 -29.39
CA ASN A 358 -39.85 -10.52 -29.20
C ASN A 358 -40.33 -10.47 -27.75
N SER A 359 -40.63 -9.27 -27.27
CA SER A 359 -42.03 -8.82 -27.23
C SER A 359 -42.19 -7.45 -26.53
N PHE A 360 -42.58 -6.46 -27.34
CA PHE A 360 -43.52 -5.36 -27.05
C PHE A 360 -43.31 -4.45 -25.82
N PHE A 361 -42.77 -3.25 -26.08
CA PHE A 361 -43.25 -2.01 -25.47
C PHE A 361 -44.54 -1.55 -26.18
N PRO A 362 -45.42 -0.82 -25.49
CA PRO A 362 -45.43 0.63 -25.73
C PRO A 362 -45.58 1.47 -24.46
N SER A 363 -44.89 2.61 -24.43
CA SER A 363 -45.22 3.81 -23.66
C SER A 363 -45.94 4.81 -24.59
N PRO A 364 -46.32 6.05 -24.21
CA PRO A 364 -46.51 6.68 -22.88
C PRO A 364 -47.85 7.46 -22.80
N ILE A 365 -48.17 8.13 -21.68
CA ILE A 365 -48.69 9.52 -21.63
C ILE A 365 -48.99 9.94 -20.16
N SER A 366 -48.71 11.22 -19.92
CA SER A 366 -48.78 12.11 -18.75
C SER A 366 -50.06 12.13 -17.88
N SER A 367 -49.93 12.48 -16.58
CA SER A 367 -50.32 13.80 -16.03
C SER A 367 -50.45 13.83 -14.48
N VAL A 368 -49.78 14.81 -13.87
CA VAL A 368 -50.13 15.69 -12.71
C VAL A 368 -51.34 15.33 -11.80
N SER A 369 -51.09 15.36 -10.47
CA SER A 369 -52.02 15.38 -9.30
C SER A 369 -53.16 16.43 -9.38
N PRO A 370 -54.20 16.52 -8.47
CA PRO A 370 -54.25 16.07 -7.06
C PRO A 370 -55.63 15.56 -6.51
N GLY A 371 -55.66 15.11 -5.24
CA GLY A 371 -56.83 15.30 -4.36
C GLY A 371 -57.58 14.06 -3.82
N LEU A 372 -57.71 14.02 -2.48
CA LEU A 372 -58.78 13.49 -1.62
C LEU A 372 -59.51 12.17 -1.99
N HIS A 373 -59.48 11.18 -1.09
CA HIS A 373 -60.64 10.87 -0.21
C HIS A 373 -60.32 9.81 0.85
N SER A 374 -60.83 10.09 2.05
CA SER A 374 -60.91 9.26 3.25
C SER A 374 -61.72 7.98 3.03
N PHE A 375 -61.33 6.86 3.65
CA PHE A 375 -62.29 5.92 4.26
C PHE A 375 -61.65 5.16 5.44
N THR A 376 -62.37 5.23 6.56
CA THR A 376 -62.09 4.77 7.92
C THR A 376 -62.48 3.32 8.17
N ASP A 377 -61.78 2.74 9.16
CA ASP A 377 -62.20 1.75 10.17
C ASP A 377 -62.69 0.35 9.76
N SER A 378 -62.03 -0.67 10.33
CA SER A 378 -62.66 -1.66 11.22
C SER A 378 -61.63 -2.58 11.91
N HIS A 379 -61.51 -2.41 13.25
CA HIS A 379 -61.55 -3.46 14.27
C HIS A 379 -60.68 -4.74 14.15
N GLN A 380 -59.68 -4.93 15.03
CA GLN A 380 -59.85 -5.61 16.35
C GLN A 380 -58.52 -5.90 17.09
N LEU A 381 -58.61 -5.59 18.39
CA LEU A 381 -57.72 -5.66 19.55
C LEU A 381 -57.11 -7.04 19.96
N MET A 382 -56.08 -6.90 20.83
CA MET A 382 -55.50 -7.81 21.86
C MET A 382 -54.45 -8.84 21.40
N ARG A 383 -53.15 -8.78 21.77
CA ARG A 383 -52.44 -8.59 23.06
C ARG A 383 -52.65 -9.73 24.08
N ARG A 384 -51.73 -10.71 24.13
CA ARG A 384 -50.97 -11.07 25.36
C ARG A 384 -49.89 -12.15 25.17
N ARG A 385 -48.73 -11.87 25.78
CA ARG A 385 -47.67 -12.81 26.22
C ARG A 385 -48.13 -13.67 27.41
N LYS A 386 -47.50 -14.84 27.57
CA LYS A 386 -46.93 -15.47 28.81
C LYS A 386 -46.28 -16.80 28.37
N SER A 387 -44.97 -17.03 28.52
CA SER A 387 -44.22 -17.48 29.71
C SER A 387 -44.89 -18.61 30.51
N ILE A 388 -44.32 -19.81 30.41
CA ILE A 388 -43.94 -20.68 31.53
C ILE A 388 -42.50 -21.10 31.25
#